data_AF-A0A938Z8R3-F1
#
_entry.id   AF-A0A938Z8R3-F1
#
_cell.length_a   1.000
_cell.length_b   1.000
_cell.length_c   1.000
_cell.angle_alpha   90.00
_cell.angle_beta   90.00
_cell.angle_gamma   90.00
#
_symmetry.space_group_name_H-M   'P 1'
#
loop_
_entity.id
_entity.type
_entity.pdbx_description
1 polymer ?
#
loop_
_entity_poly.entity_id
_entity_poly.type
_entity_poly.pdbx_seq_one_letter_code
_entity_poly.pdbx_strand_id
1 'polypeptide(L)'
;HKYEEAFYLLSTMPSQYSQYDHAVSASMEVWGDYQDISGSQKLEKARAIWAANQNMDAANMAGECLSEILPDCNCYGAAQTLYKDIKGKMGEQWKYEMKKYDTEAELRKTKIQAIQAIGVAYGKGQQPNIITTK
;
A
#
# COMPACT_ATOMS: atom_id res chain seq x y z
N HIS A 1 -0.17 2.32 -14.23
CA HIS A 1 0.83 3.28 -14.77
C HIS A 1 0.43 4.74 -14.67
N LYS A 2 -0.80 5.15 -15.08
CA LYS A 2 -1.20 6.58 -15.00
C LYS A 2 -1.20 7.16 -13.58
N TYR A 3 -1.56 6.34 -12.59
CA TYR A 3 -1.57 6.74 -11.18
C TYR A 3 -0.15 6.95 -10.64
N GLU A 4 0.74 6.00 -10.91
CA GLU A 4 2.13 6.02 -10.47
C GLU A 4 2.93 7.14 -11.14
N GLU A 5 2.63 7.46 -12.41
CA GLU A 5 3.17 8.61 -13.11
C GLU A 5 2.71 9.93 -12.47
N ALA A 6 1.43 10.07 -12.12
CA ALA A 6 0.92 11.24 -11.41
C ALA A 6 1.60 11.40 -10.03
N PHE A 7 1.78 10.29 -9.30
CA PHE A 7 2.49 10.28 -8.03
C PHE A 7 3.98 10.62 -8.18
N TYR A 8 4.61 10.19 -9.27
CA TYR A 8 5.98 10.58 -9.61
C TYR A 8 6.08 12.09 -9.83
N LEU A 9 5.21 12.68 -10.64
CA LEU A 9 5.19 14.13 -10.86
C LEU A 9 5.06 14.91 -9.55
N LEU A 10 4.13 14.50 -8.67
CA LEU A 10 4.01 15.09 -7.34
C LEU A 10 5.30 14.94 -6.52
N SER A 11 5.92 13.76 -6.52
CA SER A 11 7.15 13.51 -5.74
C SER A 11 8.33 14.39 -6.18
N THR A 12 8.33 14.86 -7.42
CA THR A 12 9.36 15.77 -7.96
C THR A 12 9.07 17.24 -7.70
N MET A 13 7.85 17.59 -7.27
CA MET A 13 7.43 18.97 -7.05
C MET A 13 7.93 19.49 -5.69
N PRO A 14 8.73 20.57 -5.64
CA PRO A 14 9.17 21.14 -4.37
C PRO A 14 8.01 21.79 -3.60
N SER A 15 8.02 21.67 -2.28
CA SER A 15 6.93 22.16 -1.42
C SER A 15 6.77 23.68 -1.41
N GLN A 16 7.75 24.43 -1.90
CA GLN A 16 7.74 25.89 -1.97
C GLN A 16 6.92 26.42 -3.15
N TYR A 17 6.52 25.57 -4.10
CA TYR A 17 5.72 26.00 -5.25
C TYR A 17 4.29 26.32 -4.81
N SER A 18 3.74 27.43 -5.31
CA SER A 18 2.39 27.91 -4.98
C SER A 18 1.27 26.91 -5.30
N GLN A 19 1.53 25.95 -6.20
CA GLN A 19 0.58 24.93 -6.63
C GLN A 19 0.76 23.59 -5.89
N TYR A 20 1.73 23.48 -4.98
CA TYR A 20 2.03 22.21 -4.29
C TYR A 20 0.81 21.65 -3.56
N ASP A 21 0.08 22.48 -2.82
CA ASP A 21 -1.11 22.04 -2.09
C ASP A 21 -2.26 21.60 -3.01
N HIS A 22 -2.39 22.22 -4.19
CA HIS A 22 -3.34 21.77 -5.21
C HIS A 22 -2.92 20.42 -5.80
N ALA A 23 -1.64 20.22 -6.08
CA ALA A 23 -1.12 18.95 -6.60
C ALA A 23 -1.25 17.81 -5.59
N VAL A 24 -1.01 18.09 -4.30
CA VAL A 24 -1.24 17.13 -3.21
C VAL A 24 -2.72 16.77 -3.12
N SER A 25 -3.62 17.76 -3.14
CA SER A 25 -5.07 17.52 -3.05
C SER A 25 -5.58 16.65 -4.21
N ALA A 26 -5.20 16.98 -5.46
CA ALA A 26 -5.54 16.18 -6.63
C ALA A 26 -4.99 14.74 -6.53
N SER A 27 -3.77 14.58 -6.00
CA SER A 27 -3.18 13.25 -5.81
C SER A 27 -3.91 12.45 -4.73
N MET A 28 -4.46 13.11 -3.70
CA MET A 28 -5.27 12.46 -2.66
C MET A 28 -6.64 12.00 -3.18
N GLU A 29 -7.25 12.72 -4.12
CA GLU A 29 -8.49 12.28 -4.79
C GLU A 29 -8.24 10.99 -5.57
N VAL A 30 -7.15 10.96 -6.33
CA VAL A 30 -6.74 9.82 -7.15
C VAL A 30 -6.21 8.64 -6.33
N TRP A 31 -5.70 8.93 -5.13
CA TRP A 31 -5.17 7.94 -4.20
C TRP A 31 -6.21 6.93 -3.72
N GLY A 32 -7.46 7.37 -3.50
CA GLY A 32 -8.54 6.48 -3.05
C GLY A 32 -8.73 5.29 -3.99
N ASP A 33 -8.91 5.56 -5.28
CA ASP A 33 -9.08 4.54 -6.32
C ASP A 33 -7.87 3.60 -6.41
N TYR A 34 -6.66 4.17 -6.40
CA TYR A 34 -5.42 3.39 -6.45
C TYR A 34 -5.32 2.44 -5.25
N GLN A 35 -5.60 2.95 -4.05
CA GLN A 35 -5.48 2.21 -2.81
C GLN A 35 -6.54 1.10 -2.72
N ASP A 36 -7.75 1.31 -3.24
CA ASP A 36 -8.80 0.30 -3.28
C ASP A 36 -8.47 -0.85 -4.24
N ILE A 37 -7.94 -0.54 -5.43
CA ILE A 37 -7.47 -1.56 -6.37
C ILE A 37 -6.33 -2.36 -5.73
N SER A 38 -5.33 -1.65 -5.19
CA SER A 38 -4.15 -2.26 -4.59
C SER A 38 -4.50 -3.10 -3.35
N GLY A 39 -5.38 -2.61 -2.48
CA GLY A 39 -5.86 -3.30 -1.30
C GLY A 39 -6.68 -4.55 -1.66
N SER A 40 -7.53 -4.47 -2.69
CA SER A 40 -8.31 -5.61 -3.17
C SER A 40 -7.41 -6.71 -3.73
N GLN A 41 -6.40 -6.36 -4.53
CA GLN A 41 -5.42 -7.32 -5.04
C GLN A 41 -4.64 -8.03 -3.92
N LYS A 42 -4.20 -7.29 -2.90
CA LYS A 42 -3.53 -7.85 -1.72
C LYS A 42 -4.44 -8.80 -0.95
N LEU A 43 -5.71 -8.42 -0.78
CA LEU A 43 -6.68 -9.24 -0.09
C LEU A 43 -6.96 -10.55 -0.84
N GLU A 44 -7.13 -10.50 -2.17
CA GLU A 44 -7.30 -11.72 -2.97
C GLU A 44 -6.05 -12.61 -2.92
N LYS A 45 -4.86 -12.01 -2.96
CA LYS A 45 -3.60 -12.76 -2.81
C LYS A 45 -3.53 -13.44 -1.43
N ALA A 46 -3.87 -12.72 -0.36
CA ALA A 46 -3.92 -13.27 0.99
C ALA A 46 -4.92 -14.44 1.10
N ARG A 47 -6.11 -14.29 0.50
CA ARG A 47 -7.12 -15.36 0.40
C ARG A 47 -6.58 -16.58 -0.32
N ALA A 48 -5.94 -16.38 -1.48
CA ALA A 48 -5.40 -17.48 -2.28
C ALA A 48 -4.31 -18.25 -1.52
N ILE A 49 -3.39 -17.53 -0.87
CA ILE A 49 -2.32 -18.12 -0.04
C ILE A 49 -2.94 -18.96 1.09
N TRP A 50 -3.90 -18.38 1.82
CA TRP A 50 -4.52 -19.05 2.96
C TRP A 50 -5.42 -20.21 2.58
N ALA A 51 -6.07 -20.15 1.41
CA ALA A 51 -6.85 -21.26 0.87
C ALA A 51 -5.96 -22.42 0.40
N ALA A 52 -4.76 -22.12 -0.10
CA ALA A 52 -3.83 -23.13 -0.60
C ALA A 52 -3.18 -23.94 0.52
N ASN A 53 -2.84 -23.31 1.65
CA ASN A 53 -2.28 -23.98 2.81
C ASN A 53 -2.59 -23.18 4.09
N GLN A 54 -2.83 -23.87 5.21
CA GLN A 54 -3.22 -23.26 6.47
C GLN A 54 -2.18 -23.52 7.58
N ASN A 55 -0.91 -23.41 7.21
CA ASN A 55 0.23 -23.52 8.10
C ASN A 55 0.86 -22.14 8.40
N MET A 56 1.91 -22.12 9.22
CA MET A 56 2.58 -20.89 9.61
C MET A 56 3.18 -20.11 8.43
N ASP A 57 3.73 -20.81 7.43
CA ASP A 57 4.32 -20.16 6.26
C ASP A 57 3.27 -19.41 5.44
N ALA A 58 2.13 -20.07 5.17
CA ALA A 58 1.01 -19.45 4.49
C ALA A 58 0.40 -18.30 5.32
N ALA A 59 0.30 -18.46 6.64
CA ALA A 59 -0.13 -17.39 7.53
C ALA A 59 0.81 -16.16 7.47
N ASN A 60 2.12 -16.37 7.42
CA ASN A 60 3.09 -15.28 7.30
C ASN A 60 2.97 -14.56 5.95
N MET A 61 2.89 -15.30 4.85
CA MET A 61 2.74 -14.74 3.52
C MET A 61 1.40 -13.98 3.35
N ALA A 62 0.31 -14.52 3.90
CA ALA A 62 -0.98 -13.84 3.93
C ALA A 62 -0.94 -12.60 4.84
N GLY A 63 -0.29 -12.70 5.99
CA GLY A 63 -0.08 -11.60 6.94
C GLY A 63 0.69 -10.43 6.34
N GLU A 64 1.71 -10.69 5.52
CA GLU A 64 2.44 -9.67 4.78
C GLU A 64 1.53 -8.90 3.83
N CYS A 65 0.67 -9.60 3.08
CA CYS A 65 -0.30 -8.96 2.21
C CYS A 65 -1.32 -8.11 3.01
N LEU A 66 -1.80 -8.64 4.14
CA LEU A 66 -2.80 -7.98 4.98
C LEU A 66 -2.27 -6.76 5.73
N SER A 67 -1.00 -6.76 6.14
CA SER A 67 -0.38 -5.64 6.88
C SER A 67 -0.19 -4.40 6.01
N GLU A 68 -0.15 -4.57 4.69
CA GLU A 68 -0.06 -3.47 3.75
C GLU A 68 -1.41 -2.82 3.41
N ILE A 69 -2.54 -3.49 3.71
CA ILE A 69 -3.88 -2.92 3.48
C ILE A 69 -4.14 -1.82 4.49
N LEU A 70 -4.51 -0.65 3.99
CA LEU A 70 -4.73 0.53 4.82
C LEU A 70 -6.19 0.57 5.34
N PRO A 71 -6.42 1.08 6.55
CA PRO A 71 -7.74 1.22 7.19
C PRO A 71 -8.86 1.84 6.35
N ASP A 72 -8.52 2.75 5.44
CA ASP A 72 -9.46 3.48 4.60
C ASP A 72 -9.69 2.82 3.23
N CYS A 73 -9.08 1.66 2.97
CA CYS A 73 -9.49 0.81 1.85
C CYS A 73 -10.92 0.29 2.08
N ASN A 74 -11.74 0.28 1.03
CA ASN A 74 -13.06 -0.33 1.06
C ASN A 74 -13.02 -1.82 1.44
N CYS A 75 -11.93 -2.52 1.12
CA CYS A 75 -11.73 -3.93 1.46
C CYS A 75 -11.25 -4.18 2.90
N TYR A 76 -10.97 -3.13 3.69
CA TYR A 76 -10.32 -3.28 5.00
C TYR A 76 -11.13 -4.14 5.97
N GLY A 77 -12.46 -4.02 5.99
CA GLY A 77 -13.32 -4.87 6.82
C GLY A 77 -13.22 -6.35 6.46
N ALA A 78 -13.15 -6.69 5.16
CA ALA A 78 -12.95 -8.06 4.71
C ALA A 78 -11.54 -8.58 5.02
N ALA A 79 -10.52 -7.71 4.95
CA ALA A 79 -9.16 -8.02 5.35
C ALA A 79 -9.07 -8.32 6.86
N GLN A 80 -9.76 -7.56 7.70
CA GLN A 80 -9.85 -7.82 9.14
C GLN A 80 -10.50 -9.18 9.46
N THR A 81 -11.51 -9.57 8.69
CA THR A 81 -12.15 -10.88 8.84
C THR A 81 -11.15 -12.02 8.55
N LEU A 82 -10.42 -11.94 7.44
CA LEU A 82 -9.39 -12.93 7.11
C LEU A 82 -8.25 -12.94 8.14
N TYR A 83 -7.80 -11.77 8.57
CA TYR A 83 -6.78 -11.65 9.62
C TYR A 83 -7.21 -12.37 10.91
N LYS A 84 -8.46 -12.19 11.34
CA LYS A 84 -8.99 -12.86 12.54
C LYS A 84 -9.07 -14.38 12.38
N ASP A 85 -9.44 -14.87 11.19
CA ASP A 85 -9.45 -16.31 10.90
C ASP A 85 -8.03 -16.91 11.01
N ILE A 86 -7.04 -16.29 10.37
CA ILE A 86 -5.64 -16.73 10.46
C ILE A 86 -5.15 -16.67 11.92
N LYS A 87 -5.41 -15.57 12.63
CA LYS A 87 -5.02 -15.42 14.05
C LYS A 87 -5.67 -16.50 14.93
N GLY A 88 -6.93 -16.84 14.67
CA GLY A 88 -7.65 -17.89 15.38
C GLY A 88 -7.02 -19.27 15.19
N LYS A 89 -6.50 -19.57 13.99
CA LYS A 89 -5.82 -20.85 13.71
C LYS A 89 -4.38 -20.89 14.22
N MET A 90 -3.63 -19.81 14.06
CA MET A 90 -2.20 -19.80 14.38
C MET A 90 -1.92 -19.47 15.85
N GLY A 91 -2.81 -18.73 16.51
CA GLY A 91 -2.65 -18.31 17.89
C GLY A 91 -1.60 -17.21 18.09
N GLU A 92 -1.00 -17.15 19.26
CA GLU A 92 -0.12 -16.06 19.69
C GLU A 92 1.20 -15.98 18.92
N GLN A 93 1.69 -17.11 18.41
CA GLN A 93 2.93 -17.20 17.62
C GLN A 93 2.88 -16.39 16.31
N TRP A 94 1.69 -16.13 15.76
CA TRP A 94 1.55 -15.29 14.57
C TRP A 94 1.50 -13.81 14.94
N LYS A 95 2.59 -13.07 14.70
CA LYS A 95 2.82 -11.70 15.21
C LYS A 95 2.56 -10.58 14.20
N TYR A 96 1.84 -10.86 13.12
CA TYR A 96 1.48 -9.80 12.16
C TYR A 96 0.46 -8.85 12.78
N GLU A 97 0.51 -7.59 12.34
CA GLU A 97 -0.45 -6.56 12.72
C GLU A 97 -0.95 -5.85 11.46
N MET A 98 -2.25 -5.58 11.41
CA MET A 98 -2.82 -4.70 10.40
C MET A 98 -2.59 -3.24 10.81
N LYS A 99 -2.34 -2.37 9.83
CA LYS A 99 -2.18 -0.94 10.06
C LYS A 99 -3.42 -0.36 10.74
N LYS A 100 -3.21 0.55 11.68
CA LYS A 100 -4.24 1.36 12.33
C LYS A 100 -3.80 2.83 12.26
N TYR A 101 -4.76 3.73 12.30
CA TYR A 101 -4.50 5.16 12.40
C TYR A 101 -5.24 5.70 13.60
N ASP A 102 -4.52 6.46 14.43
CA ASP A 102 -5.09 7.05 15.64
C ASP A 102 -5.67 8.45 15.33
N THR A 103 -5.18 9.11 14.27
CA THR A 103 -5.65 10.45 13.86
C THR A 103 -5.72 10.65 12.34
N GLU A 104 -6.57 11.58 11.91
CA GLU A 104 -6.68 12.01 10.50
C GLU A 104 -5.38 12.63 9.97
N ALA A 105 -4.63 13.32 10.83
CA ALA A 105 -3.34 13.93 10.47
C ALA A 105 -2.27 12.87 10.15
N GLU A 106 -2.21 11.80 10.94
CA GLU A 106 -1.32 10.66 10.67
C GLU A 106 -1.70 9.94 9.39
N LEU A 107 -3.00 9.69 9.20
CA LEU A 107 -3.52 9.12 7.95
C LEU A 107 -3.07 9.97 6.75
N ARG A 108 -3.29 11.29 6.81
CA ARG A 108 -2.90 12.22 5.74
C ARG A 108 -1.40 12.17 5.46
N LYS A 109 -0.57 12.17 6.51
CA LYS A 109 0.89 12.10 6.38
C LYS A 109 1.34 10.78 5.75
N THR A 110 0.79 9.65 6.18
CA THR A 110 1.13 8.33 5.63
C THR A 110 0.72 8.21 4.17
N LYS A 111 -0.43 8.76 3.76
CA LYS A 111 -0.84 8.80 2.36
C LYS A 111 0.17 9.55 1.49
N ILE A 112 0.57 10.75 1.92
CA ILE A 112 1.57 11.55 1.19
C ILE A 112 2.87 10.77 1.05
N GLN A 113 3.34 10.15 2.13
CA GLN A 113 4.57 9.34 2.11
C GLN A 113 4.46 8.13 1.17
N ALA A 114 3.31 7.45 1.16
CA ALA A 114 3.08 6.32 0.29
C ALA A 114 3.02 6.73 -1.19
N ILE A 115 2.30 7.81 -1.50
CA ILE A 115 2.26 8.43 -2.82
C ILE A 115 3.69 8.78 -3.30
N GLN A 116 4.47 9.46 -2.47
CA GLN A 116 5.85 9.81 -2.77
C GLN A 116 6.73 8.58 -3.01
N ALA A 117 6.60 7.54 -2.18
CA ALA A 117 7.38 6.31 -2.32
C ALA A 117 7.07 5.58 -3.64
N ILE A 118 5.79 5.51 -4.03
CA ILE A 118 5.38 4.92 -5.32
C ILE A 118 5.93 5.75 -6.48
N GLY A 119 5.83 7.08 -6.39
CA GLY A 119 6.38 7.98 -7.40
C GLY A 119 7.89 7.81 -7.59
N VAL A 120 8.65 7.78 -6.50
CA VAL A 120 10.11 7.54 -6.54
C VAL A 120 10.44 6.18 -7.14
N ALA A 121 9.71 5.12 -6.77
CA ALA A 121 9.93 3.79 -7.32
C ALA A 121 9.67 3.75 -8.84
N TYR A 122 8.59 4.38 -9.30
CA TYR A 122 8.28 4.53 -10.73
C TYR A 122 9.41 5.27 -11.46
N GLY A 123 9.84 6.42 -10.95
CA GLY A 123 10.92 7.22 -11.54
C GLY A 123 12.24 6.47 -11.63
N LYS A 124 12.61 5.68 -10.60
CA LYS A 124 13.79 4.80 -10.63
C LYS A 124 13.70 3.74 -11.72
N GLY A 125 12.52 3.13 -11.89
CA GLY A 125 12.28 2.13 -12.95
C GLY A 125 12.30 2.70 -14.37
N GLN A 126 12.16 4.02 -14.53
CA GLN A 126 12.22 4.73 -15.80
C GLN A 126 13.63 5.23 -16.15
N GLN A 127 14.63 5.07 -15.25
CA GLN A 127 16.00 5.45 -15.57
C GLN A 127 16.53 4.56 -16.71
N PRO A 128 17.14 5.13 -17.76
CA PRO A 128 17.71 4.33 -18.82
C PRO A 128 18.77 3.39 -18.22
N ASN A 129 18.70 2.10 -18.54
CA ASN A 129 19.78 1.16 -18.24
C ASN A 129 21.01 1.61 -19.01
N ILE A 130 21.87 2.42 -18.38
CA ILE A 130 23.19 2.72 -18.92
C ILE A 130 24.02 1.45 -18.74
N ILE A 131 23.89 0.51 -19.69
CA ILE A 131 24.79 -0.62 -19.80
C ILE A 131 26.14 -0.03 -20.19
N THR A 132 26.96 0.27 -19.18
CA THR A 132 28.34 0.69 -19.38
C THR A 132 29.12 -0.53 -19.81
N THR A 133 29.12 -0.81 -21.11
CA THR A 133 30.00 -1.81 -21.70
C THR A 133 31.41 -1.22 -21.62
N LYS A 134 32.25 -1.79 -20.75
CA LYS A 134 33.71 -1.63 -20.77
C LYS A 134 34.33 -2.91 -21.31
#